data_AF-A0A7W0UET5-F1
#
_entry.id   AF-A0A7W0UET5-F1
#
_cell.length_a   1.000
_cell.length_b   1.000
_cell.length_c   1.000
_cell.angle_alpha   90.00
_cell.angle_beta   90.00
_cell.angle_gamma   90.00
#
_symmetry.space_group_name_H-M   'P 1'
#
loop_
_entity.id
_entity.type
_entity.pdbx_description
1 polymer ?
#
loop_
_entity_poly.entity_id
_entity_poly.type
_entity_poly.pdbx_seq_one_letter_code
_entity_poly.pdbx_strand_id
1 'polypeptide(L)' 'MSRPRKYPPELLDRGARLVFESNRPIAHVARDLGVSAETLRKHVRQVEADEGLRPDLPSSQEREEIKALRKENYELRRAN' A
#
# COMPACT_ATOMS: atom_id res chain seq x y z
N MET A 1 -10.08 -12.20 -12.60
CA MET A 1 -9.18 -12.65 -11.51
C MET A 1 -8.10 -11.60 -11.29
N SER A 2 -7.74 -11.31 -10.03
CA SER A 2 -6.65 -10.37 -9.74
C SER A 2 -5.33 -10.92 -10.29
N ARG A 3 -4.53 -10.08 -10.94
CA ARG A 3 -3.20 -10.50 -11.39
C ARG A 3 -2.33 -10.86 -10.17
N PRO A 4 -1.54 -11.94 -10.23
CA PRO A 4 -0.63 -12.28 -9.15
C PRO A 4 0.35 -11.12 -8.91
N ARG A 5 0.62 -10.84 -7.64
CA ARG A 5 1.56 -9.77 -7.26
C ARG A 5 2.97 -10.16 -7.72
N LYS A 6 3.65 -9.24 -8.39
CA LYS A 6 5.02 -9.45 -8.90
C LYS A 6 6.06 -9.60 -7.78
N TYR A 7 5.82 -8.96 -6.64
CA TYR A 7 6.71 -8.99 -5.48
C TYR A 7 5.92 -9.41 -4.24
N PRO A 8 6.51 -10.24 -3.36
CA PRO A 8 5.87 -10.61 -2.11
C PRO A 8 5.77 -9.38 -1.19
N PRO A 9 4.69 -9.28 -0.38
CA PRO A 9 4.48 -8.14 0.51
C PRO A 9 5.60 -8.01 1.54
N GLU A 10 6.08 -9.12 2.10
CA GLU A 10 7.18 -9.16 3.09
C GLU A 10 8.47 -8.49 2.59
N LEU A 11 8.76 -8.62 1.29
CA LEU A 11 9.93 -7.97 0.69
C LEU A 11 9.73 -6.46 0.59
N LEU A 12 8.51 -6.00 0.28
CA LEU A 12 8.18 -4.58 0.23
C LEU A 12 8.15 -3.97 1.63
N ASP A 13 7.66 -4.70 2.65
CA ASP A 13 7.68 -4.29 4.04
C ASP A 13 9.11 -4.13 4.57
N ARG A 14 9.98 -5.10 4.28
CA ARG A 14 11.42 -4.97 4.59
C ARG A 14 12.03 -3.77 3.89
N GLY A 15 11.70 -3.56 2.62
CA GLY A 15 12.18 -2.40 1.87
C GLY A 15 11.72 -1.07 2.45
N ALA A 16 10.46 -0.97 2.89
CA ALA A 16 9.95 0.23 3.53
C ALA A 16 10.66 0.50 4.87
N ARG A 17 10.83 -0.52 5.72
CA ARG A 17 11.60 -0.39 6.96
C ARG A 17 13.02 0.10 6.71
N LEU A 18 13.71 -0.48 5.73
CA LEU A 18 15.07 -0.04 5.35
C LEU A 18 15.10 1.41 4.87
N VAL A 19 14.08 1.89 4.14
CA VAL A 19 13.98 3.30 3.74
C VAL A 19 13.87 4.20 4.97
N PHE A 20 13.00 3.87 5.92
CA PHE A 20 12.80 4.66 7.13
C PHE A 20 14.02 4.65 8.07
N GLU A 21 14.66 3.49 8.25
CA GLU A 21 15.84 3.35 9.11
C GLU A 21 17.09 4.03 8.53
N SER A 22 17.31 3.90 7.21
CA SER A 22 18.54 4.37 6.57
C SER A 22 18.48 5.79 6.03
N ASN A 23 17.29 6.40 5.92
CA ASN A 23 17.05 7.67 5.21
C ASN A 23 17.65 7.73 3.79
N ARG A 24 17.94 6.57 3.19
CA ARG A 24 18.46 6.48 1.81
C ARG A 24 17.34 6.76 0.81
N PRO A 25 17.66 7.29 -0.38
CA PRO A 25 16.66 7.42 -1.45
C PRO A 25 16.00 6.08 -1.77
N ILE A 26 14.67 6.07 -1.88
CA ILE A 26 13.85 4.88 -2.17
C ILE A 26 14.38 4.13 -3.41
N ALA A 27 14.85 4.86 -4.42
CA ALA A 27 15.40 4.27 -5.65
C ALA A 27 16.65 3.41 -5.41
N HIS A 28 17.49 3.77 -4.43
CA HIS A 28 18.67 2.99 -4.08
C HIS A 28 18.27 1.71 -3.36
N VAL A 29 17.39 1.81 -2.36
CA VAL A 29 16.86 0.63 -1.65
C VAL A 29 16.13 -0.31 -2.60
N ALA A 30 15.35 0.23 -3.54
CA ALA A 30 14.66 -0.56 -4.56
C ALA A 30 15.65 -1.31 -5.47
N ARG A 31 16.75 -0.66 -5.88
CA ARG A 31 17.80 -1.28 -6.68
C ARG A 31 18.50 -2.40 -5.91
N ASP A 32 18.83 -2.19 -4.64
CA ASP A 32 19.48 -3.18 -3.80
C ASP A 32 18.59 -4.42 -3.58
N LEU A 33 17.27 -4.24 -3.50
CA LEU A 33 16.28 -5.31 -3.34
C LEU A 33 15.78 -5.93 -4.66
N GLY A 34 16.21 -5.41 -5.81
CA GLY A 34 15.76 -5.88 -7.12
C GLY A 34 14.28 -5.60 -7.42
N VAL A 35 13.69 -4.59 -6.79
CA VAL A 35 12.28 -4.17 -7.02
C VAL A 35 12.19 -2.90 -7.86
N SER A 36 11.03 -2.68 -8.46
CA SER A 36 10.75 -1.39 -9.11
C SER A 36 10.69 -0.28 -8.07
N ALA A 37 11.41 0.82 -8.32
CA ALA A 37 11.38 2.01 -7.48
C ALA A 37 9.97 2.59 -7.33
N GLU A 38 9.14 2.49 -8.38
CA GLU A 38 7.74 2.91 -8.34
C GLU A 38 6.93 2.05 -7.36
N THR A 39 7.14 0.73 -7.39
CA THR A 39 6.44 -0.20 -6.50
C THR A 39 6.81 0.07 -5.05
N LEU A 40 8.12 0.18 -4.76
CA LEU A 40 8.57 0.45 -3.39
C LEU A 40 8.08 1.82 -2.91
N ARG A 41 8.10 2.85 -3.76
CA ARG A 41 7.58 4.17 -3.39
C ARG A 41 6.11 4.14 -3.03
N LYS A 42 5.27 3.48 -3.83
CA LYS A 42 3.83 3.36 -3.52
C LYS A 42 3.60 2.61 -2.21
N HIS A 43 4.42 1.59 -1.94
CA HIS A 43 4.36 0.83 -0.69
C HIS A 43 4.75 1.68 0.52
N VAL A 44 5.88 2.39 0.44
CA VAL A 44 6.33 3.33 1.50
C VAL A 44 5.24 4.36 1.80
N ARG A 45 4.62 4.95 0.77
CA ARG A 45 3.51 5.90 0.97
C ARG A 45 2.29 5.28 1.64
N GLN A 46 2.01 4.01 1.37
CA GLN A 46 0.93 3.31 2.04
C GLN A 46 1.26 3.09 3.52
N VAL A 47 2.49 2.70 3.84
CA VAL A 47 2.93 2.55 5.24
C VAL A 47 2.87 3.90 5.96
N GLU A 48 3.32 4.99 5.35
CA GLU A 48 3.18 6.35 5.90
C GLU A 48 1.70 6.72 6.18
N ALA A 49 0.77 6.33 5.29
CA ALA A 49 -0.66 6.55 5.50
C ALA A 49 -1.22 5.67 6.63
N ASP A 50 -0.79 4.41 6.70
CA ASP A 50 -1.21 3.46 7.74
C ASP A 50 -0.68 3.88 9.13
N GLU A 51 0.45 4.61 9.18
CA GLU A 51 1.00 5.25 10.38
C GLU A 51 0.37 6.63 10.68
N GLY A 52 -0.54 7.12 9.84
CA GLY A 52 -1.20 8.42 10.01
C GLY A 52 -0.34 9.63 9.63
N LEU A 53 0.81 9.42 8.99
CA LEU A 53 1.71 10.48 8.53
C LEU A 53 1.25 11.14 7.21
N ARG A 54 0.28 10.54 6.51
CA ARG A 54 -0.31 11.05 5.27
C ARG A 54 -1.83 11.18 5.35
N PRO A 55 -2.37 12.40 5.53
CA PRO A 55 -3.81 12.63 5.50
C PRO A 55 -4.38 12.65 4.07
N ASP A 56 -3.54 12.80 3.04
CA ASP A 56 -3.94 12.85 1.63
C ASP A 56 -4.22 11.45 1.03
N LEU A 57 -3.90 10.39 1.77
CA LEU A 57 -4.02 9.02 1.30
C LEU A 57 -4.74 8.17 2.36
N PRO A 58 -5.84 7.48 2.02
CA PRO A 58 -6.50 6.64 2.99
C PRO A 58 -5.65 5.43 3.34
N SER A 59 -5.67 5.07 4.62
CA SER A 59 -5.03 3.89 5.16
C SER A 59 -5.62 2.60 4.54
N SER A 60 -4.90 1.51 4.71
CA SER A 60 -5.32 0.19 4.27
C SER A 60 -6.65 -0.21 4.91
N GLN A 61 -6.86 0.15 6.19
CA GLN A 61 -8.10 -0.12 6.92
C GLN A 61 -9.28 0.71 6.38
N GLU A 62 -9.10 2.01 6.19
CA GLU A 62 -10.13 2.88 5.62
C GLU A 62 -10.55 2.43 4.21
N ARG A 63 -9.60 1.95 3.41
CA ARG A 63 -9.89 1.39 2.08
C ARG A 63 -10.73 0.12 2.15
N GLU A 64 -10.46 -0.74 3.10
CA GLU A 64 -11.25 -1.97 3.31
C GLU A 64 -12.67 -1.64 3.75
N GLU A 65 -12.84 -0.68 4.66
CA GLU A 65 -14.15 -0.20 5.08
C GLU A 65 -14.94 0.42 3.92
N ILE A 66 -14.33 1.32 3.15
CA ILE A 66 -14.96 1.91 1.96
C ILE A 66 -15.41 0.82 0.99
N LYS A 67 -14.63 -0.25 0.83
CA LYS A 67 -14.98 -1.38 -0.03
C LYS A 67 -16.17 -2.17 0.51
N ALA A 68 -16.21 -2.44 1.82
CA ALA A 68 -17.32 -3.12 2.48
C ALA A 68 -18.62 -2.31 2.35
N LEU A 69 -18.55 -1.01 2.66
CA LEU A 69 -19.69 -0.08 2.58
C LEU A 69 -20.22 0.05 1.14
N ARG A 70 -19.34 0.07 0.14
CA ARG A 70 -19.76 0.07 -1.27
C ARG A 70 -20.50 -1.19 -1.67
N LYS A 71 -20.08 -2.35 -1.14
CA LYS A 71 -20.76 -3.63 -1.38
C LYS A 71 -22.13 -3.63 -0.72
N GLU A 72 -22.23 -3.22 0.53
CA GLU A 72 -23.49 -3.12 1.26
C GLU A 72 -24.46 -2.15 0.57
N ASN A 73 -24.00 -0.95 0.17
CA ASN A 73 -24.83 0.00 -0.58
C ASN A 73 -25.36 -0.58 -1.89
N TYR A 74 -24.54 -1.36 -2.60
CA TYR A 74 -24.96 -2.00 -3.83
C TYR A 74 -26.07 -3.03 -3.57
N GLU A 75 -25.94 -3.82 -2.50
CA GLU A 75 -26.95 -4.81 -2.09
C GLU A 75 -28.25 -4.13 -1.65
N LEU A 76 -28.17 -3.08 -0.83
CA LEU A 76 -29.33 -2.29 -0.39
C LEU A 76 -30.07 -1.66 -1.58
N ARG A 77 -29.34 -1.10 -2.55
CA ARG A 77 -29.93 -0.52 -3.78
C ARG A 77 -30.56 -1.55 -4.70
N ARG A 78 -30.20 -2.83 -4.58
CA ARG A 78 -30.80 -3.90 -5.36
C ARG A 78 -32.07 -4.45 -4.71
N ALA A 79 -32.15 -4.38 -3.38
CA ALA A 79 -33.28 -4.88 -2.60
C ALA A 79 -34.47 -3.91 -2.53
N ASN A 80 -34.23 -2.61 -2.74
CA ASN A 80 -35.26 -1.56 -2.87
C ASN A 80 -35.59 -1.29 -4.34
#